data_AF-A0A0L6CR37-F1
#
_entry.id   AF-A0A0L6CR37-F1
#
_cell.length_a   1.000
_cell.length_b   1.000
_cell.length_c   1.000
_cell.angle_alpha   90.00
_cell.angle_beta   90.00
_cell.angle_gamma   90.00
#
_symmetry.space_group_name_H-M   'P 1'
#
loop_
_entity.id
_entity.type
_entity.pdbx_description
1 polymer ?
#
loop_
_entity_poly.entity_id
_entity_poly.type
_entity_poly.pdbx_seq_one_letter_code
_entity_poly.pdbx_strand_id
1 'polypeptide(L)'
;MKTDTCATGMRKSGNPYTKYEGGGRRPAPSYDDSIRATGLPDAVVDQGKRSTGGQSARVVHKINFRVLPLPGTVLMHEGQRYIAVGSDLHKRRDGQIVPIILWESHCAQCGRPFQCWSGLRSGTLNRRCLDHRAPGKAVAGAGRKRVAKHLSKHGRRKKS
;
A
#
# COMPACT_ATOMS: atom_id res chain seq x y z
N MET A 1 38.72 37.79 17.02
CA MET A 1 38.09 37.81 15.68
C MET A 1 37.94 36.37 15.23
N LYS A 2 36.78 36.05 14.64
CA LYS A 2 36.17 34.71 14.62
C LYS A 2 36.77 33.80 13.55
N THR A 3 36.83 32.51 13.84
CA THR A 3 37.28 31.41 12.99
C THR A 3 36.18 30.99 12.00
N ASP A 4 36.52 30.94 10.70
CA ASP A 4 35.65 30.42 9.65
C ASP A 4 35.67 28.88 9.62
N THR A 5 34.50 28.28 9.81
CA THR A 5 34.29 26.83 9.65
C THR A 5 33.15 26.64 8.64
N CYS A 6 33.48 26.32 7.40
CA CYS A 6 32.53 26.09 6.32
C CYS A 6 32.08 24.62 6.30
N ALA A 7 31.00 24.29 7.01
CA ALA A 7 30.28 23.02 6.85
C ALA A 7 29.13 23.22 5.84
N THR A 8 29.31 22.81 4.59
CA THR A 8 28.28 22.92 3.55
C THR A 8 27.31 21.74 3.63
N GLY A 9 26.04 22.07 3.83
CA GLY A 9 24.97 21.16 4.22
C GLY A 9 24.56 20.12 3.19
N MET A 10 24.34 18.91 3.71
CA MET A 10 23.51 17.87 3.10
C MET A 10 22.08 18.40 2.87
N ARG A 11 21.67 18.49 1.61
CA ARG A 11 20.27 18.72 1.22
C ARG A 11 19.44 17.49 1.59
N LYS A 12 18.63 17.58 2.65
CA LYS A 12 17.55 16.63 2.91
C LYS A 12 16.46 16.85 1.85
N SER A 13 16.22 15.83 1.03
CA SER A 13 15.08 15.76 0.12
C SER A 13 13.78 15.78 0.93
N GLY A 14 13.05 16.88 0.86
CA GLY A 14 11.73 17.01 1.46
C GLY A 14 10.73 16.03 0.84
N ASN A 15 10.02 15.30 1.68
CA ASN A 15 8.86 14.50 1.30
C ASN A 15 7.73 15.46 0.84
N PRO A 16 7.19 15.33 -0.39
CA PRO A 16 6.27 16.31 -0.98
C PRO A 16 4.84 16.34 -0.38
N TYR A 17 4.64 15.83 0.84
CA TYR A 17 3.31 15.68 1.46
C TYR A 17 3.14 16.38 2.81
N THR A 18 3.77 17.54 3.01
CA THR A 18 3.51 18.39 4.18
C THR A 18 3.11 19.79 3.73
N LYS A 19 1.81 20.01 3.50
CA LYS A 19 1.22 21.35 3.56
C LYS A 19 -0.23 21.28 4.06
N TYR A 20 -0.39 21.36 5.37
CA TYR A 20 -1.57 21.93 5.98
C TYR A 20 -1.10 22.76 7.18
N GLU A 21 -0.97 24.05 6.95
CA GLU A 21 -0.90 25.06 8.00
C GLU A 21 -2.34 25.36 8.45
N GLY A 22 -2.57 25.38 9.76
CA GLY A 22 -3.84 25.81 10.35
C GLY A 22 -4.39 24.84 11.40
N GLY A 23 -4.06 25.08 12.66
CA GLY A 23 -4.68 24.40 13.80
C GLY A 23 -3.77 24.42 15.03
N GLY A 24 -4.19 25.11 16.10
CA GLY A 24 -3.38 25.41 17.28
C GLY A 24 -2.74 24.20 17.96
N ARG A 25 -1.61 24.48 18.64
CA ARG A 25 -0.84 23.50 19.42
C ARG A 25 -1.71 22.90 20.53
N ARG A 26 -2.22 21.69 20.31
CA ARG A 26 -2.37 20.71 21.39
C ARG A 26 -1.28 19.67 21.20
N PRO A 27 -0.44 19.38 22.22
CA PRO A 27 0.48 18.25 22.14
C PRO A 27 -0.33 16.99 21.86
N ALA A 28 0.13 16.16 20.93
CA ALA A 28 -0.39 14.80 20.81
C ALA A 28 -0.16 14.07 22.15
N PRO A 29 -1.13 13.32 22.68
CA PRO A 29 -0.90 12.48 23.84
C PRO A 29 0.27 11.55 23.51
N SER A 30 1.31 11.55 24.35
CA SER A 30 2.41 10.61 24.19
C SER A 30 1.84 9.19 24.39
N TYR A 31 2.31 8.26 23.58
CA TYR A 31 1.89 6.87 23.58
C TYR A 31 2.14 6.14 24.92
N ASP A 32 2.91 6.75 25.83
CA ASP A 32 3.26 6.22 27.15
C ASP A 32 2.20 6.45 28.24
N ASP A 33 1.28 7.42 28.09
CA ASP A 33 0.35 7.81 29.16
C ASP A 33 -0.94 6.95 29.24
N SER A 34 -1.09 5.94 28.39
CA SER A 34 -2.30 5.08 28.37
C SER A 34 -2.16 3.75 29.13
N ILE A 35 -0.99 3.44 29.69
CA ILE A 35 -0.71 2.14 30.33
C ILE A 35 -0.71 2.22 31.88
N ARG A 36 -0.79 3.41 32.50
CA ARG A 36 -0.59 3.56 33.95
C ARG A 36 -1.85 3.61 34.83
N ALA A 37 -3.05 3.50 34.25
CA ALA A 37 -4.29 3.82 34.97
C ALA A 37 -5.15 2.64 35.45
N THR A 38 -4.73 1.38 35.25
CA THR A 38 -5.45 0.22 35.82
C THR A 38 -4.45 -0.81 36.32
N GLY A 39 -4.39 -1.00 37.63
CA GLY A 39 -3.44 -1.84 38.32
C GLY A 39 -3.42 -3.29 37.81
N LEU A 40 -2.23 -3.89 37.86
CA LEU A 40 -2.05 -5.33 37.90
C LEU A 40 -2.87 -5.92 39.07
N PRO A 41 -3.37 -7.15 38.88
CA PRO A 41 -2.67 -8.22 39.58
C PRO A 41 -2.24 -9.36 38.64
N ASP A 42 -1.25 -10.09 39.13
CA ASP A 42 -0.58 -11.25 38.56
C ASP A 42 -1.50 -12.22 37.82
N ALA A 43 -1.15 -12.51 36.57
CA ALA A 43 -1.66 -13.68 35.86
C ALA A 43 -0.59 -14.20 34.89
N VAL A 44 0.10 -15.23 35.37
CA VAL A 44 0.57 -16.42 34.65
C VAL A 44 1.27 -16.20 33.30
N VAL A 45 2.53 -16.63 33.25
CA VAL A 45 3.25 -16.97 32.02
C VAL A 45 2.48 -18.07 31.29
N ASP A 46 1.52 -17.70 30.47
CA ASP A 46 0.94 -18.59 29.47
C ASP A 46 1.86 -18.56 28.26
N GLN A 47 2.78 -19.53 28.20
CA GLN A 47 3.42 -19.97 26.96
C GLN A 47 2.38 -20.66 26.07
N GLY A 48 1.32 -19.93 25.73
CA GLY A 48 0.37 -20.30 24.70
C GLY A 48 1.07 -20.19 23.36
N LYS A 49 1.62 -21.31 22.88
CA LYS A 49 1.82 -21.57 21.45
C LYS A 49 0.54 -21.13 20.74
N ARG A 50 0.53 -19.91 20.17
CA ARG A 50 -0.55 -19.50 19.27
C ARG A 50 -0.53 -20.49 18.14
N SER A 51 -1.54 -21.35 18.17
CA SER A 51 -1.92 -22.21 17.08
C SER A 51 -1.88 -21.38 15.81
N THR A 52 -0.91 -21.68 14.96
CA THR A 52 -1.02 -21.55 13.52
C THR A 52 -2.17 -22.47 13.10
N GLY A 53 -3.40 -22.08 13.44
CA GLY A 53 -4.61 -22.63 12.88
C GLY A 53 -4.51 -22.35 11.39
N GLY A 54 -3.97 -23.33 10.66
CA GLY A 54 -3.81 -23.32 9.22
C GLY A 54 -5.16 -23.34 8.55
N GLN A 55 -5.94 -22.27 8.70
CA GLN A 55 -7.01 -21.98 7.79
C GLN A 55 -6.32 -21.75 6.44
N SER A 56 -6.50 -22.70 5.53
CA SER A 56 -6.00 -22.60 4.17
C SER A 56 -6.36 -21.23 3.63
N ALA A 57 -5.35 -20.48 3.19
CA ALA A 57 -5.54 -19.10 2.75
C ALA A 57 -6.64 -19.07 1.69
N ARG A 58 -7.72 -18.31 1.94
CA ARG A 58 -8.82 -18.17 0.98
C ARG A 58 -8.26 -17.56 -0.31
N VAL A 59 -8.30 -18.33 -1.41
CA VAL A 59 -7.79 -17.89 -2.72
C VAL A 59 -8.95 -17.32 -3.56
N VAL A 60 -8.78 -16.12 -4.09
CA VAL A 60 -9.71 -15.46 -5.00
C VAL A 60 -9.02 -15.06 -6.30
N HIS A 61 -9.79 -14.85 -7.37
CA HIS A 61 -9.28 -14.44 -8.68
C HIS A 61 -9.73 -13.03 -9.11
N LYS A 62 -10.64 -12.41 -8.37
CA LYS A 62 -11.20 -11.08 -8.66
C LYS A 62 -11.41 -10.30 -7.37
N ILE A 63 -11.20 -8.98 -7.44
CA ILE A 63 -11.52 -8.06 -6.34
C ILE A 63 -12.97 -7.62 -6.53
N ASN A 64 -13.89 -8.41 -5.97
CA ASN A 64 -15.31 -8.13 -5.95
C ASN A 64 -15.90 -8.55 -4.61
N PHE A 65 -15.48 -7.86 -3.56
CA PHE A 65 -15.90 -8.15 -2.20
C PHE A 65 -17.13 -7.33 -1.83
N ARG A 66 -18.01 -7.92 -1.02
CA ARG A 66 -19.12 -7.21 -0.36
C ARG A 66 -18.70 -6.63 1.00
N VAL A 67 -17.74 -7.29 1.65
CA VAL A 67 -17.18 -6.95 2.97
C VAL A 67 -15.66 -7.01 2.89
N LEU A 68 -14.95 -6.42 3.86
CA LEU A 68 -13.49 -6.47 3.90
C LEU A 68 -13.00 -7.93 3.96
N PRO A 69 -12.00 -8.32 3.14
CA PRO A 69 -11.41 -9.64 3.22
C PRO A 69 -10.61 -9.78 4.52
N LEU A 70 -10.57 -11.01 5.03
CA LEU A 70 -9.70 -11.32 6.18
C LEU A 70 -8.23 -11.20 5.77
N PRO A 71 -7.34 -10.73 6.67
CA PRO A 71 -5.91 -10.82 6.46
C PRO A 71 -5.48 -12.25 6.12
N GLY A 72 -4.50 -12.40 5.22
CA GLY A 72 -4.09 -13.69 4.67
C GLY A 72 -4.89 -14.15 3.45
N THR A 73 -5.99 -13.48 3.08
CA THR A 73 -6.70 -13.75 1.82
C THR A 73 -5.76 -13.55 0.64
N VAL A 74 -5.69 -14.54 -0.26
CA VAL A 74 -4.81 -14.53 -1.42
C VAL A 74 -5.60 -14.17 -2.67
N LEU A 75 -5.14 -13.18 -3.42
CA LEU A 75 -5.62 -12.88 -4.76
C LEU A 75 -4.61 -13.36 -5.80
N MET A 76 -5.06 -14.18 -6.73
CA MET A 76 -4.31 -14.58 -7.92
C MET A 76 -4.77 -13.74 -9.11
N HIS A 77 -3.95 -12.76 -9.52
CA HIS A 77 -4.25 -11.83 -10.59
C HIS A 77 -3.17 -11.86 -11.69
N GLU A 78 -3.57 -12.26 -12.91
CA GLU A 78 -2.67 -12.37 -14.08
C GLU A 78 -1.35 -13.13 -13.79
N GLY A 79 -1.43 -14.22 -13.01
CA GLY A 79 -0.29 -15.07 -12.62
C GLY A 79 0.54 -14.54 -11.45
N GLN A 80 0.11 -13.46 -10.80
CA GLN A 80 0.80 -12.85 -9.66
C GLN A 80 -0.02 -13.00 -8.39
N ARG A 81 0.66 -13.35 -7.30
CA ARG A 81 0.08 -13.57 -5.96
C ARG A 81 0.09 -12.26 -5.17
N TYR A 82 -1.06 -11.90 -4.64
CA TYR A 82 -1.24 -10.79 -3.69
C TYR A 82 -1.82 -11.34 -2.39
N ILE A 83 -1.35 -10.84 -1.27
CA ILE A 83 -1.84 -11.22 0.06
C ILE A 83 -2.49 -9.99 0.69
N ALA A 84 -3.73 -10.11 1.13
CA ALA A 84 -4.36 -9.06 1.93
C ALA A 84 -3.68 -9.04 3.29
N VAL A 85 -2.99 -7.95 3.61
CA VAL A 85 -2.28 -7.79 4.89
C VAL A 85 -3.06 -6.91 5.87
N GLY A 86 -4.01 -6.13 5.38
CA GLY A 86 -4.87 -5.31 6.21
C GLY A 86 -5.89 -4.52 5.40
N SER A 87 -6.57 -3.60 6.09
CA SER A 87 -7.57 -2.71 5.53
C SER A 87 -7.67 -1.44 6.35
N ASP A 88 -8.10 -0.35 5.72
CA ASP A 88 -8.29 0.94 6.36
C ASP A 88 -9.54 1.64 5.78
N LEU A 89 -9.95 2.75 6.40
CA LEU A 89 -11.03 3.61 5.93
C LEU A 89 -10.44 4.86 5.26
N HIS A 90 -10.74 5.03 3.98
CA HIS A 90 -10.30 6.16 3.18
C HIS A 90 -11.40 7.20 3.03
N LYS A 91 -11.10 8.46 3.37
CA LYS A 91 -11.97 9.59 3.06
C LYS A 91 -11.74 10.03 1.62
N ARG A 92 -12.75 9.85 0.78
CA ARG A 92 -12.77 10.33 -0.61
C ARG A 92 -12.94 11.86 -0.65
N ARG A 93 -12.71 12.43 -1.85
CA ARG A 93 -12.83 13.88 -2.08
C ARG A 93 -14.25 14.43 -1.83
N ASP A 94 -15.26 13.60 -2.05
CA ASP A 94 -16.68 13.89 -1.76
C ASP A 94 -17.01 13.82 -0.26
N GLY A 95 -16.04 13.50 0.60
CA GLY A 95 -16.22 13.36 2.03
C GLY A 95 -16.69 11.98 2.48
N GLN A 96 -17.04 11.08 1.56
CA GLN A 96 -17.47 9.73 1.89
C GLN A 96 -16.31 8.89 2.41
N ILE A 97 -16.57 8.12 3.45
CA ILE A 97 -15.62 7.14 4.00
C ILE A 97 -15.85 5.80 3.31
N VAL A 98 -14.81 5.27 2.68
CA VAL A 98 -14.86 3.98 1.98
C VAL A 98 -13.77 3.03 2.46
N PRO A 99 -14.07 1.73 2.58
CA PRO A 99 -13.06 0.73 2.92
C PRO A 99 -12.05 0.55 1.79
N ILE A 100 -10.77 0.52 2.15
CA ILE A 100 -9.64 0.20 1.28
C ILE A 100 -8.89 -1.03 1.82
N ILE A 101 -8.44 -1.88 0.92
CA ILE A 101 -7.70 -3.11 1.20
C ILE A 101 -6.22 -2.84 0.92
N LEU A 102 -5.36 -3.23 1.86
CA LEU A 102 -3.91 -3.22 1.70
C LEU A 102 -3.44 -4.59 1.23
N TRP A 103 -2.79 -4.62 0.07
CA TRP A 103 -2.22 -5.82 -0.53
C TRP A 103 -0.69 -5.77 -0.46
N GLU A 104 -0.09 -6.92 -0.21
CA GLU A 104 1.35 -7.16 -0.37
C GLU A 104 1.59 -8.13 -1.52
N SER A 105 2.58 -7.83 -2.37
CA SER A 105 2.99 -8.67 -3.49
C SER A 105 4.45 -8.44 -3.85
N HIS A 106 4.97 -9.23 -4.79
CA HIS A 106 6.34 -9.13 -5.30
C HIS A 106 6.32 -8.54 -6.70
N CYS A 107 7.19 -7.58 -6.99
CA CYS A 107 7.23 -6.88 -8.27
C CYS A 107 7.48 -7.85 -9.43
N ALA A 108 6.64 -7.81 -10.47
CA ALA A 108 6.78 -8.70 -11.63
C ALA A 108 8.04 -8.43 -12.48
N GLN A 109 8.79 -7.35 -12.21
CA GLN A 109 10.02 -7.00 -12.93
C GLN A 109 11.29 -7.30 -12.10
N CYS A 110 11.33 -6.85 -10.84
CA CYS A 110 12.53 -6.99 -9.99
C CYS A 110 12.36 -7.95 -8.81
N GLY A 111 11.18 -8.54 -8.64
CA GLY A 111 10.89 -9.45 -7.52
C GLY A 111 10.74 -8.79 -6.15
N ARG A 112 11.13 -7.52 -5.97
CA ARG A 112 11.05 -6.86 -4.65
C ARG A 112 9.62 -6.81 -4.10
N PRO A 113 9.43 -7.01 -2.79
CA PRO A 113 8.12 -6.83 -2.18
C PRO A 113 7.66 -5.38 -2.32
N PHE A 114 6.36 -5.19 -2.51
CA PHE A 114 5.72 -3.89 -2.52
C PHE A 114 4.29 -4.00 -2.01
N GLN A 115 3.77 -2.86 -1.56
CA GLN A 115 2.39 -2.75 -1.12
C GLN A 115 1.57 -1.92 -2.10
N CYS A 116 0.30 -2.26 -2.26
CA CYS A 116 -0.65 -1.51 -3.05
C CYS A 116 -2.05 -1.56 -2.46
N TRP A 117 -2.88 -0.58 -2.84
CA TRP A 117 -4.21 -0.39 -2.28
C TRP A 117 -5.28 -0.64 -3.32
N SER A 118 -6.43 -1.16 -2.91
CA SER A 118 -7.65 -1.19 -3.73
C SER A 118 -8.91 -0.94 -2.90
N GLY A 119 -10.00 -0.53 -3.55
CA GLY A 119 -11.31 -0.65 -2.95
C GLY A 119 -11.80 -2.11 -2.91
N LEU A 120 -13.03 -2.31 -2.44
CA LEU A 120 -13.70 -3.62 -2.43
C LEU A 120 -14.00 -4.16 -3.83
N ARG A 121 -14.09 -3.27 -4.83
CA ARG A 121 -14.30 -3.62 -6.23
C ARG A 121 -13.20 -2.96 -7.07
N SER A 122 -12.41 -3.76 -7.76
CA SER A 122 -11.39 -3.26 -8.69
C SER A 122 -11.14 -4.27 -9.81
N GLY A 123 -10.97 -3.76 -11.03
CA GLY A 123 -10.57 -4.56 -12.18
C GLY A 123 -9.04 -4.70 -12.33
N THR A 124 -8.27 -3.84 -11.67
CA THR A 124 -6.81 -3.73 -11.89
C THR A 124 -6.06 -3.47 -10.60
N LEU A 125 -4.89 -4.09 -10.45
CA LEU A 125 -3.92 -3.79 -9.41
C LEU A 125 -2.56 -3.45 -10.02
N ASN A 126 -1.78 -2.65 -9.30
CA ASN A 126 -0.39 -2.41 -9.65
C ASN A 126 0.39 -3.72 -9.51
N ARG A 127 1.08 -4.10 -10.58
CA ARG A 127 1.88 -5.34 -10.69
C ARG A 127 3.36 -5.16 -10.41
N ARG A 128 3.78 -3.91 -10.18
CA ARG A 128 5.17 -3.49 -10.06
C ARG A 128 5.33 -2.53 -8.89
N CYS A 129 6.53 -2.53 -8.30
CA CYS A 129 6.90 -1.59 -7.24
C CYS A 129 6.95 -0.14 -7.77
N LEU A 130 7.11 0.81 -6.85
CA LEU A 130 7.15 2.25 -7.14
C LEU A 130 8.24 2.64 -8.15
N ASP A 131 9.37 1.95 -8.16
CA ASP A 131 10.48 2.20 -9.10
C ASP A 131 10.13 1.76 -10.53
N HIS A 132 9.30 0.73 -10.67
CA HIS A 132 9.02 0.08 -11.96
C HIS A 132 7.59 0.33 -12.47
N ARG A 133 6.75 1.07 -11.73
CA ARG A 133 5.39 1.45 -12.15
C ARG A 133 5.39 2.51 -13.26
N ALA A 134 6.06 2.23 -14.37
CA ALA A 134 5.91 3.05 -15.58
C ALA A 134 4.56 2.75 -16.24
N PRO A 135 3.69 3.77 -16.46
CA PRO A 135 2.43 3.59 -17.16
C PRO A 135 2.66 3.08 -18.60
N GLY A 136 1.76 2.23 -19.10
CA GLY A 136 1.77 1.75 -20.50
C GLY A 136 2.68 0.56 -20.81
N LYS A 137 3.59 0.16 -19.93
CA LYS A 137 4.42 -1.04 -20.15
C LYS A 137 3.72 -2.29 -19.63
N ALA A 138 3.08 -3.05 -20.51
CA ALA A 138 2.43 -4.31 -20.15
C ALA A 138 3.39 -5.33 -19.52
N VAL A 139 2.94 -6.01 -18.47
CA VAL A 139 3.69 -7.09 -17.79
C VAL A 139 3.48 -8.42 -18.51
N ALA A 140 2.23 -8.84 -18.71
CA ALA A 140 1.91 -10.08 -19.42
C ALA A 140 1.94 -9.92 -20.94
N GLY A 141 2.25 -11.02 -21.65
CA GLY A 141 2.21 -11.07 -23.12
C GLY A 141 0.85 -10.68 -23.71
N ALA A 142 -0.25 -11.09 -23.07
CA ALA A 142 -1.60 -10.68 -23.45
C ALA A 142 -1.81 -9.16 -23.32
N GLY A 143 -1.22 -8.54 -22.30
CA GLY A 143 -1.22 -7.09 -22.14
C GLY A 143 -0.43 -6.38 -23.25
N ARG A 144 0.70 -6.95 -23.68
CA ARG A 144 1.50 -6.38 -24.78
C ARG A 144 0.71 -6.35 -26.09
N LYS A 145 -0.03 -7.42 -26.41
CA LYS A 145 -0.92 -7.46 -27.59
C LYS A 145 -2.02 -6.39 -27.53
N ARG A 146 -2.66 -6.19 -26.37
CA ARG A 146 -3.68 -5.15 -26.17
C ARG A 146 -3.10 -3.74 -26.34
N VAL A 147 -1.94 -3.47 -25.74
CA VAL A 147 -1.24 -2.18 -25.89
C VAL A 147 -0.84 -1.94 -27.35
N ALA A 148 -0.28 -2.94 -28.03
CA ALA A 148 0.07 -2.83 -29.44
C ALA A 148 -1.14 -2.54 -30.33
N LYS A 149 -2.28 -3.21 -30.10
CA LYS A 149 -3.54 -2.93 -30.80
C LYS A 149 -4.06 -1.52 -30.54
N HIS A 150 -3.95 -1.02 -29.31
CA HIS A 150 -4.34 0.35 -28.99
C HIS A 150 -3.41 1.36 -29.69
N LEU A 151 -2.09 1.14 -29.66
CA LEU A 151 -1.12 2.01 -30.30
C LEU A 151 -1.27 2.01 -31.82
N SER A 152 -1.56 0.86 -32.45
CA SER A 152 -1.81 0.81 -33.89
C SER A 152 -3.08 1.55 -34.30
N LYS A 153 -4.13 1.51 -33.46
CA LYS A 153 -5.41 2.18 -33.74
C LYS A 153 -5.40 3.69 -33.45
N HIS A 154 -4.70 4.13 -32.41
CA HIS A 154 -4.79 5.51 -31.90
C HIS A 154 -3.44 6.27 -31.85
N GLY A 155 -2.32 5.61 -32.10
CA GLY A 155 -0.97 6.18 -31.95
C GLY A 155 -0.47 7.01 -33.14
N ARG A 156 -1.21 7.08 -34.26
CA ARG A 156 -0.85 7.97 -35.38
C ARG A 156 -1.35 9.40 -35.10
N ARG A 157 -0.58 10.17 -34.31
CA ARG A 157 -0.58 11.63 -34.42
C ARG A 157 0.63 12.01 -35.27
N LYS A 158 0.39 12.44 -36.52
CA LYS A 158 1.42 13.01 -37.40
C LYS A 158 2.15 14.13 -36.62
N LYS A 159 3.47 14.08 -36.58
CA LYS A 159 4.28 15.27 -36.26
C LYS A 159 4.14 16.22 -37.45
N SER A 160 3.67 17.46 -37.22
CA SER A 160 3.93 18.60 -38.10
C SER A 160 5.24 19.24 -37.67
#